data_AF-A0A2T2RJA3-F1
#
_entry.id   AF-A0A2T2RJA3-F1
#
_cell.length_a   1.000
_cell.length_b   1.000
_cell.length_c   1.000
_cell.angle_alpha   90.00
_cell.angle_beta   90.00
_cell.angle_gamma   90.00
#
_symmetry.space_group_name_H-M   'P 1'
#
loop_
_entity.id
_entity.type
_entity.pdbx_description
1 polymer ?
#
loop_
_entity_poly.entity_id
_entity_poly.type
_entity_poly.pdbx_seq_one_letter_code
_entity_poly.pdbx_strand_id
1 'polypeptide(L)'
;MAHLATPVSEQVTRLRSTTESLLRTYRTGITQRQWHLKRLAHAALDVYAQVATLSRVTQRLDEQGPDLAGRERYLAEAFCTRAAARVDRQLRTVADNDDERTTNIATLTLEHRGYPTPLFT
;
A
#
# COMPACT_ATOMS: atom_id res chain seq x y z
N MET A 1 -1.90 1.64 22.54
CA MET A 1 -2.37 1.53 21.13
C MET A 1 -2.42 2.87 20.40
N ALA A 2 -2.63 4.01 21.07
CA ALA A 2 -2.73 5.33 20.43
C ALA A 2 -1.59 5.68 19.45
N HIS A 3 -0.34 5.34 19.79
CA HIS A 3 0.81 5.60 18.91
C HIS A 3 0.80 4.82 17.58
N LEU A 4 0.08 3.69 17.50
CA LEU A 4 -0.12 2.93 16.25
C LEU A 4 -1.32 3.43 15.45
N ALA A 5 -2.28 4.09 16.10
CA ALA A 5 -3.47 4.62 15.45
C ALA A 5 -3.18 5.94 14.70
N THR A 6 -2.31 6.79 15.22
CA THR A 6 -1.94 8.06 14.56
C THR A 6 -1.41 7.87 13.14
N PRO A 7 -0.45 6.96 12.86
CA PRO A 7 0.01 6.69 11.49
C PRO A 7 -1.11 6.25 10.54
N VAL A 8 -2.09 5.48 11.03
CA VAL A 8 -3.22 5.03 10.22
C VAL A 8 -4.08 6.21 9.78
N SER A 9 -4.37 7.15 10.69
CA SER A 9 -5.15 8.36 10.36
C SER A 9 -4.45 9.23 9.31
N GLU A 10 -3.12 9.39 9.42
CA GLU A 10 -2.33 10.11 8.43
C GLU A 10 -2.34 9.40 7.07
N GLN A 11 -2.19 8.07 7.07
CA GLN A 11 -2.25 7.24 5.86
C GLN A 11 -3.60 7.35 5.16
N VAL A 12 -4.71 7.31 5.89
CA VAL A 12 -6.06 7.51 5.33
C VAL A 12 -6.17 8.89 4.67
N THR A 13 -5.69 9.94 5.35
CA THR A 13 -5.72 11.31 4.81
C THR A 13 -4.91 11.41 3.52
N ARG A 14 -3.73 10.80 3.48
CA ARG A 14 -2.85 10.81 2.31
C ARG A 14 -3.37 9.93 1.17
N LEU A 15 -3.98 8.79 1.48
CA LEU A 15 -4.66 7.95 0.49
C LEU A 15 -5.80 8.72 -0.18
N ARG A 16 -6.61 9.43 0.63
CA ARG A 16 -7.68 10.30 0.13
C ARG A 16 -7.13 11.37 -0.82
N SER A 17 -6.15 12.17 -0.38
CA SER A 17 -5.63 13.28 -1.20
C SER A 17 -4.97 12.80 -2.49
N THR A 18 -4.26 11.67 -2.44
CA THR A 18 -3.65 11.03 -3.61
C THR A 18 -4.73 10.55 -4.60
N THR A 19 -5.79 9.92 -4.09
CA THR A 19 -6.91 9.44 -4.91
C THR A 19 -7.65 10.62 -5.56
N GLU A 20 -7.95 11.68 -4.81
CA GLU A 20 -8.59 12.88 -5.34
C GLU A 20 -7.75 13.57 -6.41
N SER A 21 -6.43 13.64 -6.22
CA SER A 21 -5.50 14.17 -7.22
C SER A 21 -5.57 13.37 -8.53
N LEU A 22 -5.50 12.04 -8.46
CA LEU A 22 -5.60 11.17 -9.64
C LEU A 22 -6.96 11.29 -10.34
N LEU A 23 -8.05 11.37 -9.57
CA LEU A 23 -9.40 11.55 -10.11
C LEU A 23 -9.55 12.91 -10.84
N ARG A 24 -8.99 13.99 -10.29
CA ARG A 24 -9.00 15.31 -10.95
C ARG A 24 -8.21 15.29 -12.26
N THR A 25 -7.04 14.64 -12.27
CA THR A 25 -6.16 14.56 -13.43
C THR A 25 -6.75 13.70 -14.55
N TYR A 26 -7.19 12.48 -14.23
CA TYR A 26 -7.59 11.49 -15.24
C TYR A 26 -9.09 11.37 -15.48
N ARG A 27 -9.92 11.90 -14.57
CA ARG A 27 -11.38 11.80 -14.63
C ARG A 27 -11.83 10.34 -14.85
N THR A 28 -12.75 10.10 -15.78
CA THR A 28 -13.20 8.75 -16.16
C THR A 28 -12.09 7.86 -16.73
N GLY A 29 -11.04 8.47 -17.29
CA GLY A 29 -9.86 7.78 -17.81
C GLY A 29 -9.00 7.12 -16.74
N ILE A 30 -9.26 7.36 -15.44
CA ILE A 30 -8.56 6.70 -14.34
C ILE A 30 -8.70 5.16 -14.41
N THR A 31 -9.79 4.67 -14.98
CA THR A 31 -10.06 3.23 -15.17
C THR A 31 -9.01 2.51 -16.00
N GLN A 32 -8.26 3.25 -16.85
CA GLN A 32 -7.17 2.71 -17.66
C GLN A 32 -5.78 2.92 -17.04
N ARG A 33 -5.70 3.58 -15.89
CA ARG A 33 -4.44 3.86 -15.18
C ARG A 33 -4.11 2.73 -14.20
N GLN A 34 -3.92 1.52 -14.74
CA GLN A 34 -3.78 0.28 -13.98
C GLN A 34 -2.64 0.31 -12.95
N TRP A 35 -1.50 0.92 -13.27
CA TRP A 35 -0.39 1.08 -12.33
C TRP A 35 -0.77 1.92 -11.11
N HIS A 36 -1.45 3.05 -11.31
CA HIS A 36 -1.95 3.88 -10.21
C HIS A 36 -3.03 3.16 -9.41
N LEU A 37 -3.99 2.50 -10.08
CA LEU A 37 -5.05 1.73 -9.42
C LEU A 37 -4.48 0.62 -8.53
N LYS A 38 -3.45 -0.09 -9.00
CA LYS A 38 -2.76 -1.12 -8.22
C LYS A 38 -2.12 -0.55 -6.95
N ARG A 39 -1.41 0.58 -7.05
CA ARG A 39 -0.80 1.24 -5.88
C ARG A 39 -1.85 1.69 -4.87
N LEU A 40 -2.94 2.31 -5.32
CA LEU A 40 -4.03 2.73 -4.45
C LEU A 40 -4.69 1.52 -3.77
N ALA A 41 -4.93 0.44 -4.50
CA ALA A 41 -5.51 -0.78 -3.96
C ALA A 41 -4.60 -1.40 -2.88
N HIS A 42 -3.30 -1.51 -3.14
CA HIS A 42 -2.33 -2.02 -2.16
C HIS A 42 -2.28 -1.14 -0.90
N ALA A 43 -2.26 0.19 -1.06
CA ALA A 43 -2.30 1.12 0.08
C ALA A 43 -3.60 0.97 0.89
N ALA A 44 -4.76 0.88 0.22
CA ALA A 44 -6.05 0.71 0.88
C ALA A 44 -6.15 -0.62 1.65
N LEU A 45 -5.62 -1.70 1.07
CA LEU A 45 -5.58 -3.02 1.71
C LEU A 45 -4.74 -2.99 3.01
N ASP A 46 -3.54 -2.40 2.96
CA ASP A 46 -2.68 -2.29 4.14
C ASP A 46 -3.30 -1.41 5.23
N VAL A 47 -3.91 -0.28 4.88
CA VAL A 47 -4.64 0.58 5.82
C VAL A 47 -5.78 -0.21 6.48
N TYR A 48 -6.60 -0.93 5.70
CA TYR A 48 -7.68 -1.74 6.24
C TYR A 48 -7.17 -2.84 7.19
N ALA A 49 -6.10 -3.54 6.79
CA ALA A 49 -5.51 -4.59 7.61
C ALA A 49 -4.93 -4.04 8.93
N GLN A 50 -4.34 -2.84 8.92
CA GLN A 50 -3.92 -2.14 10.14
C GLN A 50 -5.10 -1.84 11.05
N VAL A 51 -6.19 -1.26 10.53
CA VAL A 51 -7.41 -0.97 11.31
C VAL A 51 -7.99 -2.24 11.91
N ALA A 52 -8.15 -3.31 11.12
CA ALA A 52 -8.69 -4.58 11.59
C ALA A 52 -7.82 -5.20 12.69
N THR A 53 -6.49 -5.13 12.55
CA THR A 53 -5.54 -5.65 13.54
C THR A 53 -5.62 -4.85 14.84
N LEU A 54 -5.62 -3.52 14.77
CA LEU A 54 -5.74 -2.65 15.94
C LEU A 54 -7.07 -2.83 16.67
N SER A 55 -8.16 -2.94 15.92
CA SER A 55 -9.50 -3.21 16.46
C SER A 55 -9.51 -4.53 17.26
N ARG A 56 -9.02 -5.61 16.66
CA ARG A 56 -8.96 -6.94 17.30
C ARG A 56 -8.13 -6.93 18.58
N VAL A 57 -6.94 -6.34 18.55
CA VAL A 57 -6.05 -6.33 19.72
C VAL A 57 -6.58 -5.41 20.82
N THR A 58 -7.25 -4.32 20.47
CA THR A 58 -7.91 -3.46 21.47
C THR A 58 -9.01 -4.23 22.18
N GLN A 59 -9.90 -4.91 21.45
CA GLN A 59 -10.93 -5.76 22.03
C GLN A 59 -10.34 -6.84 22.96
N ARG A 60 -9.25 -7.50 22.55
CA ARG A 60 -8.57 -8.52 23.36
C ARG A 60 -7.96 -7.97 24.64
N LEU A 61 -7.39 -6.77 24.58
CA LEU A 61 -6.85 -6.06 25.75
C LEU A 61 -7.97 -5.72 26.75
N ASP A 62 -9.14 -5.30 26.25
CA ASP A 62 -10.30 -4.98 27.08
C ASP A 62 -10.90 -6.24 27.74
N GLU A 63 -10.93 -7.37 27.03
CA GLU A 63 -11.50 -8.65 27.52
C GLU A 63 -10.59 -9.40 28.50
N GLN A 64 -9.26 -9.43 28.26
CA GLN A 64 -8.33 -10.33 28.96
C GLN A 64 -7.34 -9.60 29.86
N GLY A 65 -7.32 -8.27 29.83
CA GLY A 65 -6.35 -7.45 30.55
C GLY A 65 -4.95 -7.44 29.92
N PRO A 66 -4.10 -6.49 30.32
CA PRO A 66 -2.84 -6.18 29.64
C PRO A 66 -1.79 -7.30 29.70
N ASP A 67 -1.80 -8.13 30.75
CA ASP A 67 -0.77 -9.15 30.98
C ASP A 67 -0.91 -10.36 30.05
N LEU A 68 -2.14 -10.75 29.70
CA LEU A 68 -2.41 -11.90 28.80
C LEU A 68 -2.30 -11.51 27.32
N ALA A 69 -2.63 -10.27 26.98
CA ALA A 69 -2.63 -9.77 25.60
C ALA A 69 -1.27 -9.25 25.10
N GLY A 70 -0.21 -9.31 25.92
CA GLY A 70 1.12 -8.79 25.57
C GLY A 70 1.67 -9.33 24.25
N ARG A 71 1.49 -10.63 23.95
CA ARG A 71 1.94 -11.23 22.68
C ARG A 71 1.20 -10.68 21.46
N GLU A 72 -0.11 -10.48 21.56
CA GLU A 72 -0.91 -9.94 20.46
C GLU A 72 -0.57 -8.47 20.18
N ARG A 73 -0.24 -7.71 21.24
CA ARG A 73 0.27 -6.35 21.10
C ARG A 73 1.58 -6.30 20.33
N TYR A 74 2.56 -7.14 20.66
CA TYR A 74 3.83 -7.21 19.91
C TYR A 74 3.62 -7.55 18.44
N LEU A 75 2.70 -8.48 18.15
CA LEU A 75 2.35 -8.81 16.76
C LEU A 75 1.71 -7.62 16.03
N ALA A 76 0.80 -6.90 16.69
CA ALA A 76 0.17 -5.72 16.11
C ALA A 76 1.18 -4.60 15.85
N GLU A 77 2.08 -4.32 16.78
CA GLU A 77 3.17 -3.35 16.60
C GLU A 77 4.02 -3.74 15.38
N ALA A 78 4.52 -4.97 15.34
CA ALA A 78 5.38 -5.45 14.27
C ALA A 78 4.68 -5.49 12.89
N PHE A 79 3.39 -5.81 12.85
CA PHE A 79 2.60 -5.78 11.61
C PHE A 79 2.33 -4.36 11.15
N CYS A 80 1.81 -3.50 12.04
CA CYS A 80 1.39 -2.15 11.69
C CYS A 80 2.57 -1.28 11.24
N THR A 81 3.76 -1.43 11.84
CA THR A 81 4.96 -0.71 11.38
C THR A 81 5.35 -1.10 9.96
N ARG A 82 5.29 -2.39 9.61
CA ARG A 82 5.63 -2.85 8.25
C ARG A 82 4.57 -2.45 7.24
N ALA A 83 3.30 -2.56 7.60
CA ALA A 83 2.18 -2.13 6.76
C ALA A 83 2.26 -0.61 6.49
N ALA A 84 2.54 0.19 7.51
CA ALA A 84 2.75 1.63 7.37
C ALA A 84 3.85 1.98 6.36
N ALA A 85 4.99 1.28 6.41
CA ALA A 85 6.08 1.46 5.44
C ALA A 85 5.67 1.07 4.01
N ARG A 86 4.86 0.02 3.85
CA ARG A 86 4.31 -0.35 2.53
C ARG A 86 3.36 0.72 2.00
N VAL A 87 2.44 1.24 2.83
CA VAL A 87 1.52 2.33 2.44
C VAL A 87 2.31 3.55 1.98
N ASP A 88 3.31 3.99 2.77
CA ASP A 88 4.16 5.11 2.41
C ASP A 88 4.84 4.90 1.04
N ARG A 89 5.43 3.73 0.82
CA ARG A 89 6.04 3.38 -0.47
C ARG A 89 5.04 3.42 -1.62
N GLN A 90 3.86 2.81 -1.46
CA GLN A 90 2.85 2.80 -2.52
C GLN A 90 2.41 4.22 -2.88
N LEU A 91 2.12 5.06 -1.88
CA LEU A 91 1.67 6.44 -2.10
C LEU A 91 2.78 7.35 -2.63
N ARG A 92 4.04 7.18 -2.21
CA ARG A 92 5.20 7.88 -2.79
C ARG A 92 5.36 7.57 -4.27
N THR A 93 5.26 6.29 -4.62
CA THR A 93 5.45 5.85 -6.02
C THR A 93 4.31 6.23 -6.96
N VAL A 94 3.23 6.86 -6.46
CA VAL A 94 2.25 7.48 -7.36
C VAL A 94 2.87 8.64 -8.14
N ALA A 95 3.73 9.44 -7.50
CA ALA A 95 4.40 10.57 -8.14
C ALA A 95 5.78 10.20 -8.71
N ASP A 96 6.48 9.27 -8.06
CA ASP A 96 7.84 8.85 -8.43
C ASP A 96 7.84 7.37 -8.87
N ASN A 97 7.73 7.13 -10.18
CA ASN A 97 7.68 5.80 -10.76
C ASN A 97 8.35 5.71 -12.13
N ASP A 98 8.57 4.48 -12.55
CA ASP A 98 9.10 4.08 -13.85
C ASP A 98 8.05 3.36 -14.71
N ASP A 99 6.76 3.66 -14.53
CA ASP A 99 5.65 2.95 -15.19
C ASP A 99 5.76 2.97 -16.71
N GLU A 100 6.10 4.13 -17.27
CA GLU A 100 6.29 4.31 -18.71
C GLU A 100 7.46 3.45 -19.21
N ARG A 101 8.60 3.50 -18.51
CA ARG A 101 9.78 2.69 -18.85
C ARG A 101 9.46 1.20 -18.80
N THR A 102 8.78 0.75 -17.75
CA THR A 102 8.38 -0.65 -17.58
C THR A 102 7.41 -1.08 -18.68
N THR A 103 6.45 -0.22 -19.03
CA THR A 103 5.51 -0.48 -20.12
C THR A 103 6.22 -0.59 -21.46
N ASN A 104 7.19 0.29 -21.74
CA ASN A 104 7.98 0.23 -22.97
C ASN A 104 8.83 -1.06 -23.06
N ILE A 105 9.43 -1.49 -21.95
CA ILE A 105 10.15 -2.78 -21.89
C ILE A 105 9.20 -3.95 -22.21
N ALA A 106 7.99 -3.93 -21.65
CA ALA A 106 7.00 -4.97 -21.92
C ALA A 106 6.59 -4.99 -23.40
N THR A 107 6.37 -3.82 -24.02
CA THR A 107 6.08 -3.69 -25.45
C THR A 107 7.21 -4.26 -26.31
N LEU A 108 8.46 -3.86 -26.04
CA LEU A 108 9.63 -4.36 -26.78
C LEU A 108 9.77 -5.89 -26.66
N THR A 109 9.57 -6.44 -25.46
CA THR A 109 9.65 -7.89 -25.23
C THR A 109 8.56 -8.63 -26.00
N LEU A 110 7.35 -8.05 -26.08
CA LEU A 110 6.24 -8.62 -26.84
C LEU A 110 6.50 -8.58 -28.35
N GLU A 111 6.99 -7.46 -28.87
CA GLU A 111 7.33 -7.28 -30.29
C GLU A 111 8.39 -8.28 -30.75
N HIS A 112 9.43 -8.49 -29.92
CA HIS A 112 10.49 -9.46 -30.20
C HIS A 112 10.11 -10.91 -29.88
N ARG A 113 8.90 -11.17 -29.36
CA ARG A 113 8.42 -12.49 -28.90
C ARG A 113 9.39 -13.18 -27.94
N GLY A 114 10.09 -12.40 -27.12
CA GLY A 114 11.17 -12.88 -26.29
C GLY A 114 12.05 -11.74 -25.79
N TYR A 115 12.98 -12.07 -24.90
CA TYR A 115 13.93 -11.10 -24.42
C TYR A 115 14.91 -10.72 -25.55
N PRO A 116 14.99 -9.44 -25.96
CA PRO A 116 15.64 -9.06 -27.21
C PRO A 116 17.18 -9.12 -27.18
N THR A 117 17.77 -9.20 -25.98
CA THR A 117 19.22 -9.26 -25.81
C THR A 117 19.60 -10.62 -25.23
N PRO A 118 20.47 -11.44 -25.83
CA PRO A 118 20.93 -12.65 -25.15
C PRO A 118 21.61 -12.25 -23.82
N LEU A 119 21.15 -12.81 -22.69
CA LEU A 119 21.66 -12.42 -21.37
C LEU A 119 23.09 -12.86 -21.11
N PHE A 120 23.62 -13.80 -21.88
CA PHE A 120 25.03 -14.16 -21.91
C PHE A 120 25.34 -14.74 -23.30
N THR A 121 26.43 -14.32 -23.92
CA THR A 121 27.14 -15.06 -24.99
C THR A 121 28.43 -15.61 -24.41
#